data_AF-A0A157Z4Q2-F1
#
_entry.id   AF-A0A157Z4Q2-F1
#
_cell.length_a   1.000
_cell.length_b   1.000
_cell.length_c   1.000
_cell.angle_alpha   90.00
_cell.angle_beta   90.00
_cell.angle_gamma   90.00
#
_symmetry.space_group_name_H-M   'P 1'
#
loop_
_entity.id
_entity.type
_entity.pdbx_description
1 polymer ?
#
loop_
_entity_poly.entity_id
_entity_poly.type
_entity_poly.pdbx_seq_one_letter_code
_entity_poly.pdbx_strand_id
1 'polypeptide(L)' 'MQSKVKDLIYLTPEEEEEINRGIALDPDTWELSDEEFKRMKPYAEFMREHHPDLIKPSKE' A
#
# COMPACT_ATOMS: atom_id res chain seq x y z
N MET A 1 -12.53 11.99 -19.70
CA MET A 1 -13.80 12.11 -18.95
C MET A 1 -13.72 11.14 -17.79
N GLN A 2 -13.92 11.62 -16.57
CA GLN A 2 -13.77 10.82 -15.36
C GLN A 2 -14.89 9.77 -15.27
N SER A 3 -14.57 8.51 -14.97
CA SER A 3 -15.55 7.43 -14.86
C SER A 3 -15.98 7.22 -13.40
N LYS A 4 -17.23 6.81 -13.19
CA LYS A 4 -17.78 6.53 -11.85
C LYS A 4 -18.49 5.17 -11.81
N VAL A 5 -18.26 4.40 -10.74
CA VAL A 5 -18.97 3.14 -10.47
C VAL A 5 -19.43 3.12 -9.02
N LYS A 6 -20.75 3.07 -8.81
CA LYS A 6 -21.38 2.91 -7.48
C LYS A 6 -20.84 3.85 -6.38
N ASP A 7 -20.40 5.05 -6.75
CA ASP A 7 -19.79 6.11 -5.90
C ASP A 7 -18.25 6.20 -5.89
N LEU A 8 -17.55 5.26 -6.51
CA LEU A 8 -16.10 5.38 -6.74
C LEU A 8 -15.82 6.26 -7.95
N ILE A 9 -14.90 7.22 -7.78
CA ILE A 9 -14.36 8.05 -8.85
C ILE A 9 -13.03 7.44 -9.28
N TYR A 10 -12.91 7.04 -10.53
CA TYR A 10 -11.65 6.56 -11.08
C TYR A 10 -10.81 7.73 -11.58
N LEU A 11 -9.51 7.61 -11.41
CA LEU A 11 -8.53 8.52 -11.98
C LEU A 11 -8.69 8.57 -13.50
N THR A 12 -8.58 9.77 -14.06
CA THR A 12 -8.29 9.95 -15.47
C THR A 12 -6.82 9.63 -15.75
N PRO A 13 -6.44 9.35 -17.01
CA PRO A 13 -5.04 9.10 -17.35
C PRO A 13 -4.10 10.26 -16.97
N GLU A 14 -4.57 11.50 -17.07
CA GLU A 14 -3.81 12.70 -16.67
C GLU A 14 -3.63 12.75 -15.14
N GLU A 15 -4.68 12.47 -14.37
CA GLU A 15 -4.58 12.39 -12.91
C GLU A 15 -3.64 11.26 -12.47
N GLU A 16 -3.67 10.11 -13.15
CA GLU A 16 -2.76 8.99 -12.90
C GLU A 16 -1.31 9.35 -13.21
N GLU A 17 -1.04 10.06 -14.31
CA GLU A 17 0.30 10.54 -14.67
C GLU A 17 0.84 11.54 -13.64
N GLU A 18 0.02 12.51 -13.22
CA GLU A 18 0.44 13.51 -12.22
C GLU A 18 0.68 12.90 -10.84
N ILE A 19 -0.10 11.89 -10.43
CA ILE A 19 0.15 11.14 -9.20
C ILE A 19 1.49 10.38 -9.29
N ASN A 20 1.72 9.67 -10.39
CA ASN A 20 2.98 8.93 -10.60
C ASN A 20 4.20 9.87 -10.63
N ARG A 21 4.05 11.05 -11.22
CA ARG A 21 5.07 12.09 -11.21
C ARG A 21 5.33 12.60 -9.80
N GLY A 22 4.29 12.81 -8.99
CA GLY A 22 4.40 13.21 -7.60
C GLY A 22 5.20 12.19 -6.78
N ILE A 23 4.83 10.91 -6.88
CA ILE A 23 5.53 9.79 -6.24
C ILE A 23 7.01 9.76 -6.63
N ALA A 24 7.32 9.89 -7.93
CA ALA A 24 8.69 9.85 -8.43
C ALA A 24 9.56 11.06 -8.02
N LEU A 25 8.93 12.20 -7.70
CA LEU A 25 9.62 13.41 -7.26
C LEU A 25 9.77 13.51 -5.74
N ASP A 26 9.07 12.66 -4.98
CA ASP A 26 9.12 12.70 -3.52
C ASP A 26 10.46 12.13 -3.01
N PRO A 27 11.30 12.93 -2.33
CA PRO A 27 12.57 12.46 -1.80
C PRO A 27 12.44 11.37 -0.74
N ASP A 28 11.26 11.21 -0.12
CA ASP A 28 11.00 10.20 0.89
C ASP A 28 10.43 8.89 0.32
N THR A 29 10.08 8.86 -0.97
CA THR A 29 9.57 7.66 -1.61
C THR A 29 10.70 6.64 -1.77
N TRP A 30 10.58 5.55 -1.01
CA TRP A 30 11.50 4.43 -1.05
C TRP A 30 10.90 3.26 -1.84
N GLU A 31 11.45 3.00 -3.02
CA GLU A 31 11.11 1.82 -3.82
C GLU A 31 11.94 0.62 -3.35
N LEU A 32 11.27 -0.45 -2.92
CA LEU A 32 11.94 -1.67 -2.45
C LEU A 32 12.51 -2.46 -3.63
N SER A 33 13.81 -2.74 -3.58
CA SER A 33 14.41 -3.73 -4.48
C SER A 33 13.96 -5.16 -4.14
N ASP A 34 14.04 -6.07 -5.12
CA ASP A 34 13.73 -7.48 -4.90
C ASP A 34 14.57 -8.10 -3.77
N GLU A 35 15.84 -7.70 -3.65
CA GLU A 35 16.75 -8.17 -2.60
C GLU A 35 16.37 -7.60 -1.22
N GLU A 36 15.87 -6.38 -1.14
CA GLU A 36 15.30 -5.83 0.09
C GLU A 36 14.04 -6.56 0.51
N PHE A 37 13.13 -6.75 -0.44
CA PHE A 37 11.87 -7.46 -0.19
C PHE A 37 12.12 -8.89 0.32
N LYS A 38 13.09 -9.61 -0.25
CA LYS A 38 13.49 -10.95 0.22
C LYS A 38 14.01 -10.97 1.65
N ARG A 39 14.59 -9.88 2.15
CA ARG A 39 15.09 -9.77 3.52
C ARG A 39 14.00 -9.41 4.53
N MET A 40 12.81 -9.02 4.07
CA MET A 40 11.71 -8.66 4.97
C MET A 40 11.10 -9.89 5.63
N LYS A 41 10.53 -9.68 6.82
CA LYS A 41 9.79 -10.72 7.54
C LYS A 41 8.38 -10.88 6.93
N PRO A 42 7.85 -12.11 6.78
CA PRO A 42 6.47 -12.30 6.36
C PRO A 42 5.47 -11.58 7.28
N TYR A 43 4.46 -10.93 6.70
CA TYR A 43 3.48 -10.12 7.43
C TYR A 43 2.86 -10.85 8.63
N ALA A 44 2.40 -12.10 8.41
CA ALA A 44 1.76 -12.88 9.46
C ALA A 44 2.69 -13.17 10.65
N GLU A 45 4.00 -13.32 10.40
CA GLU A 45 4.98 -13.53 11.46
C GLU A 45 5.34 -12.23 12.20
N PHE A 46 5.42 -11.10 11.49
CA PHE A 46 5.63 -9.79 12.10
C PHE A 46 4.47 -9.42 13.03
N MET A 47 3.23 -9.55 12.54
CA MET A 47 2.05 -9.17 13.29
C MET A 47 1.84 -10.03 14.54
N ARG A 48 2.15 -11.34 14.48
CA ARG A 48 2.08 -12.20 15.68
C ARG A 48 3.07 -11.81 16.77
N GLU A 49 4.22 -11.28 16.39
CA GLU A 49 5.27 -10.85 17.32
C GLU A 49 4.95 -9.48 17.93
N HIS A 50 4.54 -8.51 17.11
CA HIS A 50 4.44 -7.11 17.52
C HIS A 50 3.02 -6.63 17.82
N HIS A 51 2.00 -7.24 17.21
CA HIS A 51 0.59 -6.86 17.35
C HIS A 51 -0.34 -8.07 17.59
N PRO A 52 -0.05 -8.90 18.60
CA PRO A 52 -0.83 -10.11 18.85
C PRO A 52 -2.30 -9.83 19.20
N ASP A 53 -2.60 -8.62 19.71
CA ASP A 53 -3.95 -8.14 20.00
C ASP A 53 -4.83 -7.97 18.76
N LEU A 54 -4.23 -7.61 17.61
CA LEU A 54 -4.95 -7.47 16.34
C LEU A 54 -5.22 -8.80 15.63
N ILE A 55 -4.57 -9.89 16.07
CA ILE A 55 -4.72 -11.24 15.50
C ILE A 55 -5.67 -12.11 16.32
N LYS A 56 -6.01 -11.72 17.56
CA LYS A 56 -6.92 -12.54 18.37
C LYS A 56 -8.29 -12.61 17.68
N PRO A 57 -8.89 -13.81 17.52
CA PRO A 57 -10.28 -13.90 17.10
C PRO A 57 -11.13 -13.12 18.09
N SER A 58 -12.13 -12.39 17.57
CA SER A 58 -13.19 -11.78 18.40
C SER A 58 -13.63 -12.81 19.43
N LYS A 59 -13.55 -12.47 20.72
CA LYS A 59 -14.20 -13.28 21.75
C LYS A 59 -15.69 -13.30 21.43
N GLU A 60 -16.23 -14.51 21.25
CA GLU A 60 -17.67 -14.76 21.15
C GLU A 60 -18.41 -14.27 22.40
#